data_AF-A0A7G9Z8R2-F1
#
_entry.id   AF-A0A7G9Z8R2-F1
#
_cell.length_a   1.000
_cell.length_b   1.000
_cell.length_c   1.000
_cell.angle_alpha   90.00
_cell.angle_beta   90.00
_cell.angle_gamma   90.00
#
_symmetry.space_group_name_H-M   'P 1'
#
loop_
_entity.id
_entity.type
_entity.pdbx_description
1 polymer ?
#
loop_
_entity_poly.entity_id
_entity_poly.type
_entity_poly.pdbx_seq_one_letter_code
_entity_poly.pdbx_strand_id
1 'polypeptide(L)'
;MGVSITTRVSEDIEKEIRSISDREQLDRSTVVRRLLVEGIKDWKIKYALEQYSDGKITIWRAARMAGVSLRQMLDIAAKKGIPFQYTIEDLRADFRGIK
;
A
#
# COMPACT_ATOMS: atom_id res chain seq x y z
N MET A 1 -19.23 -10.85 -13.33
CA MET A 1 -18.77 -10.46 -14.69
C MET A 1 -17.35 -9.97 -14.58
N GLY A 2 -16.41 -10.51 -15.36
CA GLY A 2 -15.03 -10.02 -15.41
C GLY A 2 -14.86 -9.01 -16.54
N VAL A 3 -14.00 -8.01 -16.35
CA VAL A 3 -13.59 -7.06 -17.40
C VAL A 3 -12.22 -7.50 -17.93
N SER A 4 -12.03 -7.49 -19.24
CA SER A 4 -10.72 -7.78 -19.86
C SER A 4 -9.88 -6.51 -19.97
N ILE A 5 -8.59 -6.64 -19.69
CA ILE A 5 -7.59 -5.58 -19.86
C ILE A 5 -6.53 -6.11 -20.81
N THR A 6 -6.30 -5.41 -21.92
CA THR A 6 -5.28 -5.78 -22.92
C THR A 6 -4.19 -4.73 -22.92
N THR A 7 -2.93 -5.15 -22.76
CA THR A 7 -1.77 -4.27 -22.83
C THR A 7 -0.58 -4.98 -23.47
N ARG A 8 0.38 -4.21 -23.99
CA ARG A 8 1.67 -4.74 -24.46
C ARG A 8 2.65 -4.74 -23.30
N VAL A 9 3.44 -5.81 -23.19
CA VAL A 9 4.50 -5.98 -22.18
C VAL A 9 5.82 -6.29 -22.88
N SER A 10 6.94 -6.00 -22.23
CA SER A 10 8.25 -6.40 -22.74
C SER A 10 8.43 -7.92 -22.69
N GLU A 11 9.39 -8.43 -23.46
CA GLU A 11 9.75 -9.85 -23.42
C GLU A 11 10.20 -10.31 -22.02
N ASP A 12 10.89 -9.44 -21.27
CA ASP A 12 11.37 -9.76 -19.93
C ASP A 12 10.21 -10.02 -18.96
N ILE A 13 9.16 -9.18 -19.00
CA ILE A 13 7.97 -9.38 -18.17
C ILE A 13 7.25 -10.69 -18.56
N GLU A 14 7.20 -11.01 -19.86
CA GLU A 14 6.59 -12.26 -20.34
C GLU A 14 7.33 -13.49 -19.79
N LYS A 15 8.66 -13.45 -19.84
CA LYS A 15 9.53 -14.52 -19.33
C LYS A 15 9.34 -14.72 -17.82
N GLU A 16 9.28 -13.63 -17.04
CA GLU A 16 9.04 -13.70 -15.59
C GLU A 16 7.67 -14.30 -15.27
N ILE A 17 6.60 -13.83 -15.94
CA ILE A 17 5.25 -14.38 -15.74
C ILE A 17 5.21 -15.87 -16.08
N ARG A 18 5.88 -16.28 -17.15
CA ARG A 18 5.97 -17.70 -17.54
C ARG A 18 6.71 -18.52 -16.48
N SER A 19 7.85 -18.03 -15.99
CA SER A 19 8.61 -18.70 -14.93
C SER A 19 7.77 -18.90 -13.66
N ILE A 20 6.99 -17.89 -13.25
CA ILE A 20 6.07 -17.99 -12.11
C ILE A 20 4.95 -19.00 -12.39
N SER A 21 4.36 -18.97 -13.59
CA SER A 21 3.35 -19.94 -14.02
C SER A 21 3.84 -21.38 -13.94
N ASP A 22 5.06 -21.65 -14.43
CA ASP A 22 5.66 -22.98 -14.44
C ASP A 22 5.97 -23.46 -13.01
N ARG A 23 6.49 -22.57 -12.16
CA ARG A 23 6.83 -22.88 -10.77
C ARG A 23 5.61 -23.15 -9.89
N GLU A 24 4.57 -22.33 -10.03
CA GLU A 24 3.36 -22.40 -9.21
C GLU A 24 2.29 -23.33 -9.80
N GLN A 25 2.51 -23.87 -11.00
CA GLN A 25 1.53 -24.66 -11.78
C GLN A 25 0.20 -23.92 -11.97
N LEU A 26 0.29 -22.63 -12.30
CA LEU A 26 -0.88 -21.76 -12.51
C LEU A 26 -0.93 -21.25 -13.95
N ASP A 27 -2.14 -21.09 -14.47
CA ASP A 27 -2.32 -20.46 -15.76
C ASP A 27 -1.87 -18.98 -15.72
N ARG A 28 -1.43 -18.49 -16.88
CA ARG A 28 -0.91 -17.12 -17.03
C ARG A 28 -1.91 -16.06 -16.56
N SER A 29 -3.21 -16.26 -16.78
CA SER A 29 -4.23 -15.27 -16.41
C SER A 29 -4.40 -15.18 -14.89
N THR A 30 -4.25 -16.30 -14.18
CA THR A 30 -4.25 -16.34 -12.72
C THR A 30 -3.01 -15.66 -12.15
N VAL A 31 -1.82 -15.93 -12.70
CA VAL A 31 -0.58 -15.26 -12.27
C VAL A 31 -0.67 -13.76 -12.49
N VAL A 32 -1.04 -13.32 -13.70
CA VAL A 32 -1.21 -11.89 -14.02
C VAL A 32 -2.20 -11.23 -13.07
N ARG A 33 -3.34 -11.87 -12.80
CA ARG A 33 -4.36 -11.32 -11.90
C ARG A 33 -3.83 -11.17 -10.47
N ARG A 34 -3.10 -12.15 -9.94
CA ARG A 34 -2.49 -12.08 -8.60
C ARG A 34 -1.50 -10.92 -8.52
N LEU A 35 -0.58 -10.84 -9.47
CA LEU A 35 0.42 -9.77 -9.55
C LEU A 35 -0.24 -8.38 -9.67
N LEU A 36 -1.33 -8.25 -10.43
CA LEU A 36 -2.07 -6.99 -10.52
C LEU A 36 -2.72 -6.60 -9.20
N VAL A 37 -3.32 -7.55 -8.47
CA VAL A 37 -3.93 -7.29 -7.16
C VAL A 37 -2.86 -6.84 -6.15
N GLU A 38 -1.72 -7.51 -6.12
CA GLU A 38 -0.58 -7.15 -5.26
C GLU A 38 -0.02 -5.76 -5.63
N GLY A 39 0.22 -5.52 -6.92
CA GLY A 39 0.72 -4.23 -7.41
C GLY A 39 -0.22 -3.06 -7.09
N ILE A 40 -1.55 -3.26 -7.19
CA ILE A 40 -2.54 -2.24 -6.80
C ILE A 40 -2.47 -1.98 -5.29
N LYS A 41 -2.35 -3.03 -4.47
CA LYS A 41 -2.24 -2.90 -3.01
C LYS A 41 -0.99 -2.10 -2.62
N ASP A 42 0.15 -2.44 -3.20
CA ASP A 42 1.42 -1.78 -2.93
C ASP A 42 1.40 -0.31 -3.37
N TRP A 43 0.82 -0.05 -4.55
CA TRP A 43 0.63 1.31 -5.04
C TRP A 43 -0.24 2.13 -4.09
N LYS A 44 -1.37 1.59 -3.62
CA LYS A 44 -2.25 2.28 -2.66
C LYS A 44 -1.55 2.58 -1.34
N ILE A 45 -0.77 1.65 -0.80
CA ILE A 45 0.02 1.87 0.42
C ILE A 45 1.01 3.00 0.21
N LYS A 46 1.76 2.98 -0.90
CA LYS A 46 2.75 4.01 -1.22
C LYS A 46 2.09 5.39 -1.33
N TYR A 47 1.02 5.49 -2.13
CA TYR A 47 0.29 6.73 -2.31
C TYR A 47 -0.31 7.26 -0.99
N ALA A 48 -0.86 6.39 -0.16
CA ALA A 48 -1.42 6.78 1.14
C ALA A 48 -0.36 7.32 2.11
N LEU A 49 0.83 6.73 2.11
CA LEU A 49 1.93 7.21 2.92
C LEU A 49 2.50 8.54 2.42
N GLU A 50 2.55 8.76 1.10
CA GLU A 50 2.93 10.06 0.53
C GLU A 50 1.95 11.15 0.96
N GLN A 51 0.64 10.90 0.82
CA GLN A 51 -0.37 11.86 1.29
C GLN A 51 -0.33 12.09 2.80
N TYR A 52 -0.04 11.04 3.59
CA TYR A 52 0.16 11.19 5.03
C TYR A 52 1.39 12.04 5.32
N SER A 53 2.55 11.70 4.75
CA SER A 53 3.82 12.41 4.97
C SER A 53 3.73 13.89 4.58
N ASP A 54 2.96 14.23 3.55
CA ASP A 54 2.69 15.61 3.13
C ASP A 54 1.75 16.38 4.07
N GLY A 55 1.22 15.74 5.13
CA GLY A 55 0.26 16.34 6.06
C GLY A 55 -1.16 16.50 5.50
N LYS A 56 -1.44 15.94 4.32
CA LYS A 56 -2.74 16.10 3.62
C LYS A 56 -3.85 15.24 4.22
N ILE A 57 -3.48 14.11 4.82
CA ILE A 57 -4.42 13.18 5.45
C ILE A 57 -3.88 12.66 6.77
N THR A 58 -4.75 12.19 7.64
CA THR A 58 -4.34 11.51 8.88
C THR A 58 -3.88 10.08 8.59
N ILE A 59 -3.08 9.49 9.49
CA ILE A 59 -2.63 8.09 9.37
C ILE A 59 -3.79 7.09 9.32
N TRP A 60 -4.91 7.42 9.97
CA TRP A 60 -6.11 6.60 9.94
C TRP A 60 -6.82 6.65 8.57
N ARG A 61 -6.87 7.83 7.94
CA ARG A 61 -7.36 7.98 6.57
C ARG A 61 -6.43 7.28 5.58
N ALA A 62 -5.11 7.33 5.80
CA ALA A 62 -4.14 6.59 5.01
C ALA A 62 -4.39 5.07 5.07
N ALA A 63 -4.60 4.52 6.28
CA ALA A 63 -4.90 3.10 6.49
C ALA A 63 -6.16 2.67 5.71
N ARG A 64 -7.24 3.44 5.81
CA ARG A 64 -8.49 3.21 5.05
C ARG A 64 -8.26 3.25 3.55
N MET A 65 -7.52 4.23 3.05
CA MET A 65 -7.24 4.38 1.62
C MET A 65 -6.40 3.22 1.06
N ALA A 66 -5.46 2.72 1.86
CA ALA A 66 -4.64 1.57 1.54
C ALA A 66 -5.36 0.22 1.73
N GLY A 67 -6.53 0.19 2.38
CA GLY A 67 -7.26 -1.04 2.67
C GLY A 67 -6.55 -1.93 3.69
N VAL A 68 -5.82 -1.33 4.63
CA VAL A 68 -5.11 -2.04 5.72
C VAL A 68 -5.62 -1.58 7.08
N SER A 69 -5.36 -2.37 8.12
CA SER A 69 -5.66 -1.94 9.49
C SER A 69 -4.79 -0.75 9.89
N LEU A 70 -5.26 0.04 10.87
CA LEU A 70 -4.47 1.14 11.44
C LEU A 70 -3.10 0.64 11.92
N ARG A 71 -3.06 -0.48 12.65
CA ARG A 71 -1.82 -1.09 13.15
C ARG A 71 -0.83 -1.39 12.03
N GLN A 72 -1.30 -2.01 10.94
CA GLN A 72 -0.46 -2.27 9.77
C GLN A 72 0.07 -0.98 9.16
N MET A 73 -0.75 0.06 9.05
CA MET A 73 -0.29 1.34 8.50
C MET A 73 0.77 2.00 9.40
N LEU A 74 0.61 1.92 10.72
CA LEU A 74 1.60 2.39 11.69
C LEU A 74 2.93 1.65 11.55
N ASP A 75 2.87 0.32 11.45
CA ASP A 75 4.06 -0.52 11.27
C ASP A 75 4.78 -0.18 9.96
N ILE A 76 4.03 0.06 8.87
CA ILE A 76 4.60 0.44 7.57
C ILE A 76 5.22 1.84 7.64
N ALA A 77 4.55 2.81 8.24
CA ALA A 77 5.06 4.17 8.41
C ALA A 77 6.37 4.17 9.21
N ALA A 78 6.41 3.43 10.33
CA ALA A 78 7.61 3.26 11.15
C ALA A 78 8.77 2.63 10.38
N LYS A 79 8.51 1.55 9.63
CA LYS A 79 9.53 0.90 8.79
C LYS A 79 10.08 1.80 7.69
N LYS A 80 9.29 2.76 7.20
CA LYS A 80 9.71 3.76 6.21
C LYS A 80 10.29 5.03 6.82
N GLY A 81 10.42 5.10 8.15
CA GLY A 81 10.95 6.28 8.84
C GLY A 81 10.06 7.51 8.73
N ILE A 82 8.76 7.35 8.45
CA ILE A 82 7.82 8.46 8.39
C ILE A 82 7.43 8.80 9.83
N PRO A 83 7.82 9.98 10.35
CA PRO A 83 7.57 10.34 11.73
C PRO A 83 6.07 10.49 11.98
N PHE A 84 5.67 10.23 13.21
CA PHE A 84 4.32 10.58 13.64
C PHE A 84 4.14 12.09 13.54
N GLN A 85 3.08 12.51 12.87
CA GLN A 85 2.60 13.89 12.92
C GLN A 85 1.93 14.18 14.26
N TYR A 86 2.74 14.14 15.32
CA TYR A 86 2.35 14.50 16.66
C TYR A 86 3.37 15.52 17.15
N THR A 87 2.90 16.74 17.34
CA THR A 87 3.74 17.89 17.71
C THR A 87 3.88 18.00 19.22
N ILE A 88 4.85 18.80 19.69
CA ILE A 88 5.00 19.12 21.12
C ILE A 88 3.78 19.91 21.60
N GLU A 89 3.17 20.71 20.72
CA GLU A 89 1.95 21.46 20.96
C GLU A 89 0.75 20.54 21.23
N ASP A 90 0.62 19.45 20.45
CA ASP A 90 -0.41 18.43 20.68
C ASP A 90 -0.23 17.79 22.05
N LEU A 91 1.00 17.41 22.41
CA LEU A 91 1.33 16.86 23.73
C LEU A 91 0.94 17.81 24.86
N ARG A 92 1.30 19.09 24.74
CA ARG A 92 0.97 20.11 25.75
C ARG A 92 -0.53 20.36 25.84
N ALA A 93 -1.29 20.22 24.76
CA ALA A 93 -2.74 20.32 24.79
C ALA A 93 -3.36 19.16 25.59
N ASP A 94 -2.90 17.93 25.36
CA ASP A 94 -3.39 16.74 26.07
C ASP A 94 -3.13 16.82 27.59
N PHE A 95 -1.92 17.24 28.01
CA PHE A 95 -1.59 17.43 29.43
C PHE A 95 -2.47 18.47 30.14
N ARG A 96 -2.96 19.49 29.43
CA ARG A 96 -3.87 20.50 30.01
C ARG A 96 -5.29 19.98 30.20
N GLY A 97 -5.68 18.93 29.47
CA GLY A 97 -7.00 18.29 29.56
C GLY A 97 -7.13 17.26 30.68
N ILE A 98 -6.01 16.82 31.26
CA ILE A 98 -6.00 15.92 32.41
C ILE A 98 -6.13 16.77 33.68
N LYS A 99 -7.33 16.80 34.25
CA LYS A 99 -7.65 17.42 35.54
C LYS A 99 -7.92 16.34 36.59
#